data_AF-A0A4Z0YCN3-F1
#
_entry.id   AF-A0A4Z0YCN3-F1
#
_cell.length_a   1.000
_cell.length_b   1.000
_cell.length_c   1.000
_cell.angle_alpha   90.00
_cell.angle_beta   90.00
_cell.angle_gamma   90.00
#
_symmetry.space_group_name_H-M   'P 1'
#
loop_
_entity.id
_entity.type
_entity.pdbx_description
1 polymer ?
#
loop_
_entity_poly.entity_id
_entity_poly.type
_entity_poly.pdbx_seq_one_letter_code
_entity_poly.pdbx_strand_id
1 'polypeptide(L)'
;MTDVVEQVNATYEQLAELERQFEDVDTEIIRQQHALTKALYEKREKLVADIPNFWPLVIEQAPPDVDQYIQPSDSAVLLSSLDSVSVSHFEIENDGKGDPRSLSIKLEFSENEYFEDKVLEKKFWYRRSNDGYGGLVSEPVPIKWKAGKDITQGLLDLAVKVWEHDKKGRANGASNGKKTTKSKNWTADQKALREKIDAYGLGGVSFFCWFGYRGEDISAEESAIAIENDKKSRAEGTASEPKGAEEDEEEDDNDDEEEDPLALEIFPDGDDLAVAFSEDLWPSALKYFAQAQEADAISDFDFEDDDEEMNEDDGENEDDGDEAPPLKKVKA
;
A
#
# COMPACT_ATOMS: atom_id res chain seq x y z
N MET A 1 4.82 -22.04 46.07
CA MET A 1 5.05 -22.13 44.61
C MET A 1 3.76 -21.81 43.88
N THR A 2 2.65 -22.49 44.19
CA THR A 2 1.30 -22.15 43.70
C THR A 2 0.98 -20.65 43.82
N ASP A 3 1.12 -20.06 45.01
CA ASP A 3 0.85 -18.63 45.27
C ASP A 3 1.65 -17.67 44.36
N VAL A 4 2.84 -18.09 43.92
CA VAL A 4 3.70 -17.29 43.02
C VAL A 4 3.23 -17.42 41.57
N VAL A 5 2.79 -18.61 41.16
CA VAL A 5 2.21 -18.83 39.83
C VAL A 5 0.88 -18.10 39.70
N GLU A 6 0.01 -18.18 40.71
CA GLU A 6 -1.26 -17.44 40.76
C GLU A 6 -1.03 -15.92 40.70
N GLN A 7 -0.05 -15.40 41.44
CA GLN A 7 0.31 -13.97 41.39
C GLN A 7 0.87 -13.54 40.02
N VAL A 8 1.67 -14.40 39.37
CA VAL A 8 2.22 -14.14 38.04
C VAL A 8 1.11 -14.13 36.98
N ASN A 9 0.19 -15.10 37.01
CA ASN A 9 -0.95 -15.15 36.09
C ASN A 9 -1.85 -13.92 36.22
N ALA A 10 -2.21 -13.53 37.46
CA ALA A 10 -2.97 -12.31 37.72
C ALA A 10 -2.23 -11.02 37.29
N THR A 11 -0.90 -11.05 37.18
CA THR A 11 -0.11 -9.94 36.63
C THR A 11 -0.20 -9.91 35.10
N TYR A 12 -0.14 -11.06 34.43
CA TYR A 12 -0.34 -11.13 32.97
C TYR A 12 -1.75 -10.70 32.54
N GLU A 13 -2.79 -11.08 33.29
CA GLU A 13 -4.16 -10.59 33.06
C GLU A 13 -4.25 -9.05 33.15
N GLN A 14 -3.57 -8.44 34.12
CA GLN A 14 -3.51 -6.98 34.27
C GLN A 14 -2.72 -6.29 33.15
N LEU A 15 -1.67 -6.93 32.62
CA LEU A 15 -0.93 -6.42 31.47
C LEU A 15 -1.77 -6.47 30.19
N ALA A 16 -2.47 -7.58 29.94
CA ALA A 16 -3.36 -7.73 28.78
C ALA A 16 -4.51 -6.72 28.80
N GLU A 17 -5.09 -6.42 29.96
CA GLU A 17 -6.09 -5.35 30.11
C GLU A 17 -5.49 -3.95 29.92
N LEU A 18 -4.25 -3.72 30.37
CA LEU A 18 -3.56 -2.45 30.14
C LEU A 18 -3.24 -2.22 28.65
N GLU A 19 -2.82 -3.25 27.92
CA GLU A 19 -2.61 -3.21 26.46
C GLU A 19 -3.91 -2.86 25.72
N ARG A 20 -5.04 -3.47 26.12
CA ARG A 20 -6.38 -3.13 25.59
C ARG A 20 -6.78 -1.67 25.88
N GLN A 21 -6.41 -1.13 27.03
CA GLN A 21 -6.65 0.29 27.35
C GLN A 21 -5.77 1.23 26.51
N PHE A 22 -4.55 0.84 26.13
CA PHE A 22 -3.77 1.57 25.14
C PHE A 22 -4.43 1.52 23.74
N GLU A 23 -4.84 0.34 23.25
CA GLU A 23 -5.58 0.22 21.98
C GLU A 23 -6.81 1.15 21.92
N ASP A 24 -7.62 1.16 22.98
CA ASP A 24 -8.82 1.99 23.08
C ASP A 24 -8.49 3.49 23.02
N VAL A 25 -7.39 3.92 23.66
CA VAL A 25 -6.91 5.31 23.68
C VAL A 25 -6.33 5.72 22.32
N ASP A 26 -5.48 4.89 21.71
CA ASP A 26 -4.88 5.18 20.40
C ASP A 26 -5.95 5.29 19.31
N THR A 27 -6.95 4.41 19.37
CA THR A 27 -8.13 4.48 18.49
C THR A 27 -8.89 5.81 18.65
N GLU A 28 -8.98 6.35 19.87
CA GLU A 28 -9.60 7.67 20.10
C GLU A 28 -8.70 8.85 19.68
N ILE A 29 -7.38 8.73 19.80
CA ILE A 29 -6.42 9.72 19.28
C ILE A 29 -6.63 9.93 17.78
N ILE A 30 -6.81 8.85 16.99
CA ILE A 30 -7.07 8.95 15.55
C ILE A 30 -8.38 9.72 15.28
N ARG A 31 -9.45 9.51 16.06
CA ARG A 31 -10.71 10.29 15.92
C ARG A 31 -10.50 11.77 16.19
N GLN A 32 -9.78 12.11 17.25
CA GLN A 32 -9.49 13.50 17.60
C GLN A 32 -8.59 14.17 16.55
N GLN A 33 -7.57 13.45 16.05
CA GLN A 33 -6.72 13.91 14.95
C GLN A 33 -7.53 14.21 13.69
N HIS A 34 -8.41 13.29 13.25
CA HIS A 34 -9.29 13.51 12.10
C HIS A 34 -10.17 14.76 12.30
N ALA A 35 -10.85 14.87 13.45
CA ALA A 35 -11.73 15.99 13.76
C ALA A 35 -11.01 17.36 13.75
N LEU A 36 -9.77 17.42 14.26
CA LEU A 36 -8.95 18.64 14.30
C LEU A 36 -8.33 19.00 12.95
N THR A 37 -7.98 18.00 12.13
CA THR A 37 -7.25 18.22 10.87
C THR A 37 -8.14 18.35 9.64
N LYS A 38 -9.40 17.87 9.66
CA LYS A 38 -10.31 17.88 8.51
C LYS A 38 -10.37 19.21 7.75
N ALA A 39 -10.66 20.32 8.45
CA ALA A 39 -10.75 21.65 7.84
C ALA A 39 -9.40 22.18 7.30
N LEU A 40 -8.26 21.65 7.79
CA LEU A 40 -6.93 21.97 7.27
C LEU A 40 -6.64 21.19 5.99
N TYR A 41 -7.03 19.91 5.91
CA TYR A 41 -6.92 19.12 4.68
C TYR A 41 -7.85 19.64 3.58
N GLU A 42 -9.11 19.97 3.88
CA GLU A 42 -10.04 20.63 2.95
C GLU A 42 -9.53 22.00 2.45
N LYS A 43 -8.64 22.66 3.19
CA LYS A 43 -7.97 23.88 2.78
C LYS A 43 -6.74 23.57 1.93
N ARG A 44 -5.96 22.55 2.30
CA ARG A 44 -4.78 22.10 1.53
C ARG A 44 -5.19 21.66 0.13
N GLU A 45 -6.19 20.80 0.02
CA GLU A 45 -6.75 20.31 -1.25
C GLU A 45 -7.02 21.45 -2.24
N LYS A 46 -7.72 22.49 -1.80
CA LYS A 46 -8.03 23.68 -2.60
C LYS A 46 -6.80 24.50 -3.00
N LEU A 47 -5.73 24.49 -2.21
CA LEU A 47 -4.50 25.22 -2.50
C LEU A 47 -3.58 24.45 -3.44
N VAL A 48 -3.51 23.12 -3.32
CA VAL A 48 -2.65 22.28 -4.17
C VAL A 48 -3.27 22.00 -5.54
N ALA A 49 -4.61 22.09 -5.68
CA ALA A 49 -5.29 21.95 -6.96
C ALA A 49 -4.92 23.05 -7.99
N ASP A 50 -4.43 24.21 -7.54
CA ASP A 50 -3.91 25.28 -8.42
C ASP A 50 -2.44 25.07 -8.81
N ILE A 51 -1.77 24.02 -8.31
CA ILE A 51 -0.34 23.72 -8.55
C ILE A 51 -0.22 22.57 -9.56
N PRO A 52 0.29 22.82 -10.79
CA PRO A 52 0.51 21.76 -11.78
C PRO A 52 1.41 20.66 -11.24
N ASN A 53 1.09 19.40 -11.57
CA ASN A 53 1.88 18.21 -11.23
C ASN A 53 2.16 18.01 -9.73
N PHE A 54 1.41 18.66 -8.82
CA PHE A 54 1.65 18.56 -7.38
C PHE A 54 1.72 17.11 -6.89
N TRP A 55 0.71 16.29 -7.19
CA TRP A 55 0.66 14.91 -6.73
C TRP A 55 1.67 13.98 -7.42
N PRO A 56 1.90 14.06 -8.74
CA PRO A 56 3.04 13.42 -9.39
C PRO A 56 4.38 13.68 -8.71
N LEU A 57 4.72 14.95 -8.45
CA LEU A 57 5.99 15.33 -7.84
C LEU A 57 6.10 14.89 -6.37
N VAL A 58 4.97 14.83 -5.65
CA VAL A 58 4.90 14.21 -4.31
C VAL A 58 5.20 12.71 -4.35
N ILE A 59 4.70 12.01 -5.38
CA ILE A 59 4.91 10.57 -5.54
C ILE A 59 6.33 10.27 -6.03
N GLU A 60 6.93 11.12 -6.85
CA GLU A 60 8.34 11.00 -7.27
C GLU A 60 9.34 11.15 -6.10
N GLN A 61 8.94 11.84 -5.03
CA GLN A 61 9.70 11.95 -3.78
C GLN A 61 9.12 11.09 -2.65
N ALA A 62 8.36 10.04 -2.98
CA ALA A 62 7.70 9.19 -2.00
C ALA A 62 8.68 8.55 -1.00
N PRO A 63 8.23 8.26 0.24
CA PRO A 63 9.04 7.47 1.18
C PRO A 63 9.29 6.06 0.61
N PRO A 64 10.36 5.36 1.03
CA PRO A 64 10.71 4.03 0.51
C PRO A 64 9.57 3.01 0.59
N ASP A 65 8.74 3.10 1.64
CA ASP A 65 7.59 2.22 1.86
C ASP A 65 6.44 2.44 0.85
N VAL A 66 6.53 3.47 0.02
CA VAL A 66 5.64 3.72 -1.13
C VAL A 66 6.40 3.55 -2.45
N ASP A 67 7.58 4.17 -2.58
CA ASP A 67 8.39 4.19 -3.81
C ASP A 67 8.69 2.78 -4.36
N GLN A 68 9.02 1.82 -3.48
CA GLN A 68 9.35 0.44 -3.88
C GLN A 68 8.23 -0.27 -4.68
N TYR A 69 6.99 0.19 -4.58
CA TYR A 69 5.82 -0.38 -5.25
C TYR A 69 5.48 0.29 -6.58
N ILE A 70 6.19 1.35 -6.97
CA ILE A 70 5.88 2.16 -8.15
C ILE A 70 6.87 1.83 -9.27
N GLN A 71 6.40 1.17 -10.32
CA GLN A 71 7.25 0.84 -11.47
C GLN A 71 7.38 2.06 -12.40
N PRO A 72 8.44 2.16 -13.23
CA PRO A 72 8.58 3.26 -14.19
C PRO A 72 7.40 3.40 -15.17
N SER A 73 6.69 2.30 -15.45
CA SER A 73 5.44 2.32 -16.23
C SER A 73 4.29 2.99 -15.49
N ASP A 74 4.24 2.86 -14.16
CA ASP A 74 3.21 3.48 -13.32
C ASP A 74 3.49 4.98 -13.16
N SER A 75 4.75 5.35 -12.90
CA SER A 75 5.20 6.75 -12.84
C SER A 75 4.82 7.52 -14.11
N ALA A 76 4.94 6.89 -15.29
CA ALA A 76 4.51 7.49 -16.55
C ALA A 76 2.99 7.77 -16.63
N VAL A 77 2.14 6.90 -16.07
CA VAL A 77 0.68 7.14 -15.98
C VAL A 77 0.38 8.24 -14.98
N LEU A 78 0.99 8.17 -13.80
CA LEU A 78 0.78 9.11 -12.70
C LEU A 78 1.21 10.53 -13.13
N LEU A 79 2.42 10.68 -13.66
CA LEU A 79 2.95 11.97 -14.14
C LEU A 79 2.14 12.58 -15.29
N SER A 80 1.57 11.75 -16.17
CA SER A 80 0.81 12.26 -17.32
C SER A 80 -0.67 12.55 -17.04
N SER A 81 -1.21 12.12 -15.90
CA SER A 81 -2.68 12.19 -15.69
C SER A 81 -3.21 12.19 -14.26
N LEU A 82 -2.40 12.10 -13.21
CA LEU A 82 -2.89 12.18 -11.82
C LEU A 82 -3.16 13.64 -11.43
N ASP A 83 -4.44 13.97 -11.26
CA ASP A 83 -4.89 15.31 -10.90
C ASP A 83 -4.95 15.48 -9.36
N SER A 84 -5.44 14.47 -8.63
CA SER A 84 -5.61 14.58 -7.16
C SER A 84 -5.42 13.26 -6.40
N VAL A 85 -4.96 13.35 -5.14
CA VAL A 85 -4.97 12.25 -4.16
C VAL A 85 -5.67 12.72 -2.89
N SER A 86 -6.66 11.95 -2.43
CA SER A 86 -7.36 12.18 -1.17
C SER A 86 -7.43 10.92 -0.31
N VAL A 87 -7.35 11.10 1.00
CA VAL A 87 -7.52 10.06 2.02
C VAL A 87 -8.64 10.49 2.95
N SER A 88 -9.59 9.59 3.23
CA SER A 88 -10.67 9.85 4.20
C SER A 88 -10.95 8.66 5.13
N HIS A 89 -11.25 8.95 6.39
CA HIS A 89 -11.63 7.97 7.40
C HIS A 89 -13.15 7.75 7.37
N PHE A 90 -13.64 7.23 6.26
CA PHE A 90 -15.06 7.28 5.85
C PHE A 90 -16.05 6.66 6.87
N GLU A 91 -15.61 5.74 7.74
CA GLU A 91 -16.47 5.12 8.77
C GLU A 91 -16.75 6.03 9.99
N ILE A 92 -15.99 7.13 10.16
CA ILE A 92 -16.20 8.14 11.21
C ILE A 92 -16.65 9.50 10.68
N GLU A 93 -16.79 9.65 9.36
CA GLU A 93 -17.36 10.86 8.76
C GLU A 93 -18.89 10.95 8.98
N ASN A 94 -19.44 12.17 8.95
CA ASN A 94 -20.88 12.44 9.03
C ASN A 94 -21.57 11.81 10.26
N ASP A 95 -20.96 12.00 11.44
CA ASP A 95 -21.35 11.39 12.72
C ASP A 95 -21.28 9.84 12.75
N GLY A 96 -20.47 9.26 11.84
CA GLY A 96 -20.14 7.85 11.78
C GLY A 96 -19.48 7.32 13.07
N LYS A 97 -19.64 6.02 13.30
CA LYS A 97 -19.19 5.33 14.52
C LYS A 97 -18.47 4.00 14.25
N GLY A 98 -17.98 3.79 13.03
CA GLY A 98 -17.15 2.63 12.72
C GLY A 98 -15.71 2.82 13.20
N ASP A 99 -14.79 2.05 12.63
CA ASP A 99 -13.40 2.10 13.08
C ASP A 99 -12.66 3.28 12.41
N PRO A 100 -11.97 4.14 13.16
CA PRO A 100 -11.23 5.26 12.59
C PRO A 100 -10.01 4.83 11.77
N ARG A 101 -9.55 3.58 11.88
CA ARG A 101 -8.49 3.03 11.01
C ARG A 101 -9.02 2.62 9.63
N SER A 102 -10.33 2.45 9.47
CA SER A 102 -10.95 2.25 8.15
C SER A 102 -10.78 3.50 7.29
N LEU A 103 -10.14 3.35 6.13
CA LEU A 103 -9.69 4.45 5.28
C LEU A 103 -10.07 4.24 3.81
N SER A 104 -10.23 5.34 3.09
CA SER A 104 -10.53 5.37 1.66
C SER A 104 -9.47 6.22 0.97
N ILE A 105 -8.71 5.62 0.06
CA ILE A 105 -7.70 6.31 -0.75
C ILE A 105 -8.28 6.49 -2.15
N LYS A 106 -8.28 7.72 -2.64
CA LYS A 106 -8.87 8.10 -3.92
C LYS A 106 -7.85 8.86 -4.76
N LEU A 107 -7.63 8.35 -5.97
CA LEU A 107 -6.84 8.98 -7.01
C LEU A 107 -7.79 9.48 -8.09
N GLU A 108 -7.72 10.75 -8.43
CA GLU A 108 -8.49 11.35 -9.53
C GLU A 108 -7.59 11.62 -10.73
N PHE A 109 -8.09 11.31 -11.92
CA PHE A 109 -7.32 11.32 -13.15
C PHE A 109 -8.00 12.14 -14.25
N SER A 110 -7.19 12.90 -14.97
CA SER A 110 -7.55 13.50 -16.25
C SER A 110 -7.61 12.44 -17.36
N GLU A 111 -8.14 12.81 -18.52
CA GLU A 111 -8.29 11.88 -19.65
C GLU A 111 -6.91 11.42 -20.17
N ASN A 112 -6.60 10.15 -19.96
CA ASN A 112 -5.32 9.52 -20.29
C ASN A 112 -5.46 8.43 -21.35
N GLU A 113 -4.34 7.90 -21.86
CA GLU A 113 -4.36 6.85 -22.88
C GLU A 113 -4.53 5.42 -22.34
N TYR A 114 -4.53 5.22 -21.02
CA TYR A 114 -4.46 3.91 -20.38
C TYR A 114 -5.81 3.34 -19.98
N PHE A 115 -6.69 4.13 -19.38
CA PHE A 115 -8.00 3.67 -18.89
C PHE A 115 -9.11 4.73 -19.09
N GLU A 116 -10.37 4.33 -18.84
CA GLU A 116 -11.54 5.21 -18.96
C GLU A 116 -11.95 5.88 -17.64
N ASP A 117 -11.48 5.36 -16.51
CA ASP A 117 -11.85 5.83 -15.17
C ASP A 117 -11.22 7.18 -14.83
N LYS A 118 -12.04 8.10 -14.30
CA LYS A 118 -11.59 9.40 -13.80
C LYS A 118 -11.30 9.42 -12.30
N VAL A 119 -11.74 8.38 -11.59
CA VAL A 119 -11.62 8.26 -10.14
C VAL A 119 -11.41 6.78 -9.83
N LEU A 120 -10.28 6.45 -9.21
CA LEU A 120 -10.03 5.15 -8.61
C LEU A 120 -10.07 5.32 -7.09
N GLU A 121 -11.13 4.84 -6.45
CA GLU A 121 -11.32 4.87 -4.99
C GLU A 121 -11.19 3.45 -4.44
N LYS A 122 -10.15 3.20 -3.64
CA LYS A 122 -9.96 1.95 -2.90
C LYS A 122 -10.28 2.16 -1.43
N LYS A 123 -11.09 1.26 -0.87
CA LYS A 123 -11.51 1.28 0.53
C LYS A 123 -10.87 0.13 1.29
N PHE A 124 -10.45 0.44 2.50
CA PHE A 124 -9.87 -0.47 3.46
C PHE A 124 -10.70 -0.37 4.73
N TRP A 125 -11.10 -1.52 5.26
CA TRP A 125 -11.86 -1.62 6.49
C TRP A 125 -10.98 -2.26 7.54
N TYR A 126 -10.86 -1.64 8.71
CA TYR A 126 -10.25 -2.31 9.84
C TYR A 126 -11.21 -3.41 10.34
N ARG A 127 -10.70 -4.64 10.44
CA ARG A 127 -11.44 -5.83 10.84
C ARG A 127 -10.66 -6.60 11.89
N ARG A 128 -11.40 -7.21 12.82
CA ARG A 128 -10.88 -8.13 13.84
C ARG A 128 -11.57 -9.49 13.71
N SER A 129 -10.89 -10.58 14.04
CA SER A 129 -11.47 -11.93 14.13
C SER A 129 -11.24 -12.55 15.52
N ASN A 130 -11.94 -13.66 15.82
CA ASN A 130 -11.90 -14.29 17.15
C ASN A 130 -10.60 -15.06 17.44
N ASP A 131 -9.73 -15.21 16.45
CA ASP A 131 -8.40 -15.83 16.53
C ASP A 131 -7.28 -14.82 16.84
N GLY A 132 -7.59 -13.52 16.86
CA GLY A 132 -6.66 -12.46 17.28
C GLY A 132 -6.15 -11.57 16.16
N TYR A 133 -6.43 -11.86 14.87
CA TYR A 133 -6.08 -10.94 13.78
C TYR A 133 -6.85 -9.62 13.93
N GLY A 134 -6.17 -8.52 13.60
CA GLY A 134 -6.69 -7.15 13.63
C GLY A 134 -5.95 -6.28 12.63
N GLY A 135 -6.49 -6.10 11.43
CA GLY A 135 -5.81 -5.45 10.31
C GLY A 135 -6.77 -4.85 9.27
N LEU A 136 -6.21 -4.29 8.20
CA LEU A 136 -6.99 -3.75 7.09
C LEU A 136 -7.33 -4.84 6.08
N VAL A 137 -8.60 -4.93 5.70
CA VAL A 137 -9.05 -5.75 4.56
C VAL A 137 -9.70 -4.86 3.50
N SER A 138 -9.74 -5.30 2.26
CA SER A 138 -10.22 -4.52 1.11
C SER A 138 -11.06 -5.35 0.14
N GLU A 139 -11.67 -4.69 -0.84
CA GLU A 139 -12.24 -5.34 -2.02
C GLU A 139 -11.42 -4.92 -3.26
N PRO A 140 -11.32 -5.77 -4.29
CA PRO A 140 -10.62 -5.43 -5.50
C PRO A 140 -11.43 -4.44 -6.35
N VAL A 141 -10.78 -3.41 -6.87
CA VAL A 141 -11.39 -2.35 -7.68
C VAL A 141 -10.99 -2.56 -9.14
N PRO A 142 -11.93 -2.84 -10.07
CA PRO A 142 -11.61 -2.99 -11.48
C PRO A 142 -11.23 -1.66 -12.12
N ILE A 143 -10.23 -1.67 -13.00
CA ILE A 143 -9.83 -0.54 -13.84
C ILE A 143 -10.26 -0.84 -15.29
N LYS A 144 -10.93 0.11 -15.93
CA LYS A 144 -11.38 -0.02 -17.33
C LYS A 144 -10.24 0.29 -18.29
N TRP A 145 -9.30 -0.63 -18.39
CA TRP A 145 -8.16 -0.52 -19.31
C TRP A 145 -8.62 -0.38 -20.75
N LYS A 146 -8.00 0.55 -21.47
CA LYS A 146 -8.14 0.71 -22.92
C LYS A 146 -7.44 -0.45 -23.63
N ALA A 147 -7.87 -0.76 -24.85
CA ALA A 147 -7.41 -1.95 -25.57
C ALA A 147 -5.87 -1.98 -25.73
N GLY A 148 -5.23 -2.98 -25.11
CA GLY A 148 -3.77 -3.17 -25.14
C GLY A 148 -2.98 -2.22 -24.24
N LYS A 149 -3.62 -1.58 -23.25
CA LYS A 149 -3.01 -0.61 -22.32
C LYS A 149 -3.00 -1.04 -20.85
N ASP A 150 -3.43 -2.27 -20.58
CA ASP A 150 -3.37 -2.87 -19.24
C ASP A 150 -1.92 -3.18 -18.82
N ILE A 151 -1.40 -2.39 -17.88
CA ILE A 151 -0.06 -2.56 -17.29
C ILE A 151 -0.03 -3.48 -16.06
N THR A 152 -1.20 -3.92 -15.56
CA THR A 152 -1.31 -5.05 -14.61
C THR A 152 -1.17 -6.40 -15.31
N GLN A 153 -1.03 -6.39 -16.65
CA GLN A 153 -0.88 -7.57 -17.50
C GLN A 153 -2.04 -8.57 -17.36
N GLY A 154 -3.21 -8.11 -16.90
CA GLY A 154 -4.41 -8.88 -16.60
C GLY A 154 -4.34 -9.66 -15.29
N LEU A 155 -3.49 -9.29 -14.34
CA LEU A 155 -3.55 -9.81 -12.96
C LEU A 155 -4.80 -9.26 -12.26
N LEU A 156 -5.04 -7.94 -12.35
CA LEU A 156 -6.17 -7.27 -11.71
C LEU A 156 -7.52 -7.83 -12.17
N ASP A 157 -7.71 -7.98 -13.49
CA ASP A 157 -8.95 -8.54 -14.06
C ASP A 157 -9.23 -9.97 -13.56
N LEU A 158 -8.19 -10.80 -13.40
CA LEU A 158 -8.35 -12.14 -12.84
C LEU A 158 -8.64 -12.12 -11.34
N ALA A 159 -7.99 -11.26 -10.57
CA ALA A 159 -8.28 -11.10 -9.14
C ALA A 159 -9.72 -10.62 -8.89
N VAL A 160 -10.20 -9.63 -9.65
CA VAL A 160 -11.61 -9.17 -9.63
C VAL A 160 -12.55 -10.32 -9.99
N LYS A 161 -12.25 -11.09 -11.05
CA LYS A 161 -13.09 -12.21 -11.50
C LYS A 161 -13.18 -13.33 -10.45
N VAL A 162 -12.06 -13.68 -9.82
CA VAL A 162 -12.00 -14.67 -8.72
C VAL A 162 -12.81 -14.17 -7.53
N TRP A 163 -12.60 -12.92 -7.09
CA TRP A 163 -13.38 -12.32 -6.01
C TRP A 163 -14.88 -12.31 -6.27
N GLU A 164 -15.30 -11.93 -7.47
CA GLU A 164 -16.71 -11.97 -7.86
C GLU A 164 -17.31 -13.38 -7.79
N HIS A 165 -16.55 -14.40 -8.17
CA HIS A 165 -16.98 -15.79 -8.07
C HIS A 165 -17.14 -16.20 -6.60
N ASP A 166 -16.15 -15.90 -5.75
CA ASP A 166 -16.12 -16.32 -4.35
C ASP A 166 -17.20 -15.59 -3.53
N LYS A 167 -17.41 -14.29 -3.79
CA LYS A 167 -18.51 -13.49 -3.23
C LYS A 167 -19.90 -14.04 -3.63
N LYS A 168 -20.07 -14.54 -4.85
CA LYS A 168 -21.30 -15.25 -5.29
C LYS A 168 -21.45 -16.62 -4.62
N GLY A 169 -20.35 -17.31 -4.30
CA GLY A 169 -20.36 -18.54 -3.51
C GLY A 169 -20.95 -18.32 -2.11
N ARG A 170 -20.41 -17.34 -1.38
CA ARG A 170 -20.87 -16.98 -0.01
C ARG A 170 -22.35 -16.60 0.02
N ALA A 171 -22.80 -15.77 -0.93
CA ALA A 171 -24.20 -15.33 -1.02
C ALA A 171 -25.20 -16.48 -1.21
N ASN A 172 -24.77 -17.64 -1.70
CA ASN A 172 -25.59 -18.84 -1.86
C ASN A 172 -25.55 -19.80 -0.66
N GLY A 173 -24.95 -19.40 0.47
CA GLY A 173 -24.86 -20.21 1.70
C GLY A 173 -23.82 -21.34 1.65
N ALA A 174 -22.90 -21.31 0.68
CA ALA A 174 -21.68 -22.10 0.76
C ALA A 174 -20.73 -21.44 1.77
N SER A 175 -20.27 -22.22 2.76
CA SER A 175 -19.37 -21.84 3.86
C SER A 175 -19.81 -20.66 4.74
N ASN A 176 -20.43 -20.96 5.88
CA ASN A 176 -20.20 -20.19 7.12
C ASN A 176 -18.92 -20.73 7.77
N GLY A 177 -17.84 -19.95 7.76
CA GLY A 177 -16.62 -20.24 8.51
C GLY A 177 -15.34 -20.24 7.67
N LYS A 178 -14.26 -19.72 8.28
CA LYS A 178 -12.87 -19.66 7.79
C LYS A 178 -12.37 -21.02 7.30
N LYS A 179 -12.62 -21.33 6.02
CA LYS A 179 -11.99 -22.43 5.30
C LYS A 179 -11.52 -21.93 3.95
N THR A 180 -10.21 -21.73 3.86
CA THR A 180 -9.50 -21.58 2.59
C THR A 180 -9.94 -22.73 1.66
N THR A 181 -10.32 -22.38 0.43
CA THR A 181 -10.76 -23.39 -0.52
C THR A 181 -9.54 -24.17 -0.96
N LYS A 182 -9.42 -25.44 -0.50
CA LYS A 182 -8.26 -26.28 -0.83
C LYS A 182 -7.89 -26.17 -2.31
N SER A 183 -6.64 -25.88 -2.63
CA SER A 183 -6.00 -25.69 -3.93
C SER A 183 -6.41 -26.73 -4.98
N LYS A 184 -6.52 -27.98 -4.54
CA LYS A 184 -7.04 -29.14 -5.30
C LYS A 184 -8.44 -28.84 -5.89
N ASN A 185 -9.30 -28.16 -5.12
CA ASN A 185 -10.67 -27.75 -5.45
C ASN A 185 -10.80 -26.35 -6.11
N TRP A 186 -9.71 -25.59 -6.29
CA TRP A 186 -9.78 -24.28 -6.95
C TRP A 186 -10.44 -24.36 -8.33
N THR A 187 -11.21 -23.33 -8.65
CA THR A 187 -11.79 -23.09 -9.97
C THR A 187 -10.72 -22.92 -11.04
N ALA A 188 -11.13 -22.96 -12.32
CA ALA A 188 -10.22 -22.66 -13.43
C ALA A 188 -9.64 -21.24 -13.34
N ASP A 189 -10.42 -20.28 -12.86
CA ASP A 189 -9.98 -18.88 -12.72
C ASP A 189 -9.00 -18.69 -11.56
N GLN A 190 -9.24 -19.34 -10.41
CA GLN A 190 -8.31 -19.35 -9.27
C GLN A 190 -6.97 -20.03 -9.64
N LYS A 191 -7.01 -21.15 -10.38
CA LYS A 191 -5.80 -21.82 -10.88
C LYS A 191 -5.03 -20.96 -11.88
N ALA A 192 -5.72 -20.30 -12.81
CA ALA A 192 -5.11 -19.38 -13.76
C ALA A 192 -4.51 -18.14 -13.07
N LEU A 193 -5.16 -17.63 -12.01
CA LEU A 193 -4.62 -16.54 -11.20
C LEU A 193 -3.34 -16.97 -10.47
N ARG A 194 -3.33 -18.15 -9.82
CA ARG A 194 -2.12 -18.66 -9.16
C ARG A 194 -0.98 -18.88 -10.14
N GLU A 195 -1.23 -19.56 -11.27
CA GLU A 195 -0.23 -19.79 -12.31
C GLU A 195 0.40 -18.48 -12.79
N LYS A 196 -0.40 -17.40 -12.84
CA LYS A 196 0.06 -16.06 -13.20
C LYS A 196 0.89 -15.40 -12.11
N ILE A 197 0.47 -15.48 -10.84
CA ILE A 197 1.25 -15.03 -9.68
C ILE A 197 2.63 -15.71 -9.67
N ASP A 198 2.67 -17.04 -9.82
CA ASP A 198 3.91 -17.82 -9.83
C ASP A 198 4.79 -17.52 -11.06
N ALA A 199 4.21 -17.21 -12.22
CA ALA A 199 4.95 -16.93 -13.45
C ALA A 199 5.56 -15.52 -13.51
N TYR A 200 4.88 -14.52 -12.94
CA TYR A 200 5.37 -13.14 -12.90
C TYR A 200 6.25 -12.84 -11.70
N GLY A 201 5.98 -13.47 -10.55
CA GLY A 201 6.46 -13.00 -9.26
C GLY A 201 5.75 -11.71 -8.82
N LEU A 202 5.74 -11.46 -7.52
CA LEU A 202 5.04 -10.30 -6.94
C LEU A 202 5.98 -9.09 -6.75
N GLY A 203 7.29 -9.31 -6.65
CA GLY A 203 8.28 -8.24 -6.65
C GLY A 203 8.44 -7.61 -8.04
N GLY A 204 7.77 -6.48 -8.26
CA GLY A 204 7.79 -5.74 -9.54
C GLY A 204 6.49 -5.79 -10.35
N VAL A 205 5.36 -6.18 -9.74
CA VAL A 205 4.04 -5.90 -10.34
C VAL A 205 3.79 -4.39 -10.39
N SER A 206 2.94 -3.95 -11.33
CA SER A 206 2.49 -2.56 -11.41
C SER A 206 1.80 -2.12 -10.12
N PHE A 207 2.01 -0.87 -9.70
CA PHE A 207 1.25 -0.20 -8.63
C PHE A 207 -0.26 -0.40 -8.80
N PHE A 208 -0.77 -0.43 -10.04
CA PHE A 208 -2.20 -0.63 -10.28
C PHE A 208 -2.71 -2.04 -9.91
N CYS A 209 -1.83 -3.03 -9.68
CA CYS A 209 -2.20 -4.30 -9.05
C CYS A 209 -2.65 -4.13 -7.59
N TRP A 210 -2.21 -3.09 -6.88
CA TRP A 210 -2.68 -2.75 -5.53
C TRP A 210 -4.20 -2.57 -5.48
N PHE A 211 -4.83 -2.11 -6.57
CA PHE A 211 -6.29 -2.05 -6.65
C PHE A 211 -6.94 -3.43 -6.49
N GLY A 212 -6.25 -4.52 -6.78
CA GLY A 212 -6.69 -5.90 -6.60
C GLY A 212 -6.48 -6.48 -5.20
N TYR A 213 -5.77 -5.79 -4.29
CA TYR A 213 -5.55 -6.24 -2.92
C TYR A 213 -6.88 -6.50 -2.18
N ARG A 214 -6.90 -7.53 -1.35
CA ARG A 214 -8.03 -7.93 -0.50
C ARG A 214 -7.62 -8.11 0.95
N GLY A 215 -6.44 -8.70 1.21
CA GLY A 215 -6.06 -9.13 2.55
C GLY A 215 -6.93 -10.29 3.07
N GLU A 216 -7.04 -10.40 4.39
CA GLU A 216 -7.79 -11.47 5.06
C GLU A 216 -9.30 -11.45 4.77
N ASP A 217 -9.92 -12.64 4.74
CA ASP A 217 -11.33 -12.80 4.33
C ASP A 217 -12.33 -12.58 5.49
N ILE A 218 -12.25 -11.43 6.15
CA ILE A 218 -13.04 -11.14 7.36
C ILE A 218 -14.23 -10.23 7.03
N SER A 219 -15.43 -10.80 7.16
CA SER A 219 -16.68 -10.07 6.95
C SER A 219 -16.95 -9.00 8.01
N ALA A 220 -17.79 -8.01 7.68
CA ALA A 220 -18.23 -7.00 8.65
C ALA A 220 -19.02 -7.63 9.82
N GLU A 221 -19.82 -8.67 9.52
CA GLU A 221 -20.59 -9.44 10.48
C GLU A 221 -19.68 -10.24 11.43
N GLU A 222 -18.66 -10.93 10.89
CA GLU A 222 -17.68 -11.66 11.69
C GLU A 222 -16.89 -10.71 12.61
N SER A 223 -16.46 -9.56 12.09
CA SER A 223 -15.75 -8.57 12.89
C SER A 223 -16.63 -7.92 13.95
N ALA A 224 -17.92 -7.69 13.67
CA ALA A 224 -18.87 -7.23 14.68
C ALA A 224 -19.04 -8.28 15.81
N ILE A 225 -19.11 -9.57 15.46
CA ILE A 225 -19.16 -10.67 16.44
C ILE A 225 -17.88 -10.73 17.28
N ALA A 226 -16.70 -10.63 16.67
CA ALA A 226 -15.42 -10.62 17.39
C ALA A 226 -15.32 -9.44 18.38
N ILE A 227 -15.73 -8.24 17.94
CA ILE A 227 -15.78 -7.04 18.79
C ILE A 227 -16.81 -7.18 19.92
N GLU A 228 -17.96 -7.82 19.68
CA GLU A 228 -18.96 -8.07 20.73
C GLU A 228 -18.47 -9.12 21.75
N ASN A 229 -17.77 -10.16 21.29
CA ASN A 229 -17.19 -11.19 22.14
C ASN A 229 -16.09 -10.61 23.05
N ASP A 230 -15.17 -9.81 22.51
CA ASP A 230 -14.12 -9.17 23.32
C ASP A 230 -14.70 -8.17 24.33
N LYS A 231 -15.77 -7.45 23.98
CA LYS A 231 -16.49 -6.58 24.94
C LYS A 231 -17.15 -7.38 26.07
N LYS A 232 -17.62 -8.60 25.80
CA LYS A 232 -18.19 -9.48 26.83
C LYS A 232 -17.11 -10.05 27.75
N SER A 233 -16.00 -10.54 27.20
CA SER A 233 -14.90 -11.08 28.02
C SER A 233 -14.28 -10.01 28.93
N ARG A 234 -14.03 -8.79 28.40
CA ARG A 234 -13.64 -7.61 29.21
C ARG A 234 -14.63 -7.33 30.35
N ALA A 235 -15.95 -7.38 30.07
CA ALA A 235 -16.98 -7.10 31.07
C ALA A 235 -17.15 -8.22 32.13
N GLU A 236 -16.84 -9.47 31.77
CA GLU A 236 -16.91 -10.63 32.66
C GLU A 236 -15.60 -10.87 33.44
N GLY A 237 -14.53 -10.14 33.10
CA GLY A 237 -13.21 -10.30 33.70
C GLY A 237 -12.52 -11.61 33.30
N THR A 238 -13.00 -12.25 32.24
CA THR A 238 -12.38 -13.43 31.64
C THR A 238 -11.38 -12.96 30.59
N ALA A 239 -10.15 -13.48 30.62
CA ALA A 239 -9.24 -13.27 29.51
C ALA A 239 -9.88 -13.83 28.23
N SER A 240 -9.93 -13.02 27.16
CA SER A 240 -10.09 -13.57 25.82
C SER A 240 -8.80 -14.36 25.56
N GLU A 241 -8.79 -15.66 25.80
CA GLU A 241 -7.64 -16.50 25.45
C GLU A 241 -7.37 -16.34 23.96
N PRO A 242 -6.17 -15.88 23.54
CA PRO A 242 -5.80 -15.97 22.14
C PRO A 242 -5.74 -17.46 21.79
N LYS A 243 -6.47 -17.87 20.76
CA LYS A 243 -6.50 -19.27 20.27
C LYS A 243 -5.22 -19.70 19.54
N GLY A 244 -4.08 -19.26 20.04
CA GLY A 244 -2.73 -19.58 19.56
C GLY A 244 -1.73 -19.78 20.71
N ALA A 245 -2.22 -20.08 21.91
CA ALA A 245 -1.40 -20.37 23.10
C ALA A 245 -1.79 -21.70 23.79
N GLU A 246 -2.61 -22.54 23.15
CA GLU A 246 -2.53 -23.97 23.39
C GLU A 246 -1.31 -24.47 22.59
N GLU A 247 -0.30 -24.99 23.29
CA GLU A 247 0.76 -25.78 22.66
C GLU A 247 0.12 -27.07 22.14
N ASP A 248 -0.26 -27.10 20.87
CA ASP A 248 -0.60 -28.33 20.14
C ASP A 248 0.68 -29.18 19.98
N GLU A 249 1.16 -29.76 21.09
CA GLU A 249 2.08 -30.91 21.11
C GLU A 249 1.34 -32.24 20.83
N GLU A 250 0.28 -32.22 20.01
CA GLU A 250 -0.14 -33.42 19.28
C GLU A 250 0.53 -33.39 17.90
N GLU A 251 1.61 -34.17 17.76
CA GLU A 251 2.17 -34.60 16.46
C GLU A 251 1.13 -35.45 15.71
N ASP A 252 0.06 -34.84 15.22
CA ASP A 252 -0.85 -35.45 14.26
C ASP A 252 -0.21 -35.32 12.87
N ASP A 253 0.42 -36.41 12.41
CA ASP A 253 1.00 -36.61 11.06
C ASP A 253 -0.09 -36.56 9.96
N ASN A 254 -0.84 -35.47 9.89
CA ASN A 254 -1.77 -35.15 8.83
C ASN A 254 -1.08 -34.19 7.84
N ASP A 255 -0.77 -34.70 6.63
CA ASP A 255 -0.33 -33.94 5.44
C ASP A 255 -1.40 -32.95 4.91
N ASP A 256 -2.22 -32.37 5.79
CA ASP A 256 -3.07 -31.21 5.49
C ASP A 256 -2.22 -29.95 5.68
N GLU A 257 -1.34 -29.68 4.70
CA GLU A 257 -0.65 -28.40 4.53
C GLU A 257 -1.67 -27.26 4.78
N GLU A 258 -1.44 -26.43 5.81
CA GLU A 258 -2.26 -25.24 6.04
C GLU A 258 -2.12 -24.33 4.82
N GLU A 259 -3.17 -24.28 4.01
CA GLU A 259 -3.14 -23.49 2.79
C GLU A 259 -3.24 -22.00 3.13
N ASP A 260 -2.14 -21.31 2.83
CA ASP A 260 -1.98 -19.85 2.84
C ASP A 260 -3.27 -19.13 2.36
N PRO A 261 -3.97 -18.41 3.26
CA PRO A 261 -5.17 -17.64 2.91
C PRO A 261 -4.94 -16.60 1.82
N LEU A 262 -3.69 -16.12 1.69
CA LEU A 262 -3.26 -15.11 0.74
C LEU A 262 -2.62 -15.72 -0.52
N ALA A 263 -2.71 -17.04 -0.74
CA ALA A 263 -2.14 -17.73 -1.90
C ALA A 263 -2.64 -17.24 -3.28
N LEU A 264 -3.73 -16.46 -3.30
CA LEU A 264 -4.33 -15.83 -4.47
C LEU A 264 -4.31 -14.29 -4.40
N GLU A 265 -3.57 -13.71 -3.46
CA GLU A 265 -3.32 -12.28 -3.38
C GLU A 265 -2.29 -11.86 -4.44
N ILE A 266 -2.60 -10.79 -5.19
CA ILE A 266 -1.73 -10.25 -6.26
C ILE A 266 -0.85 -9.11 -5.76
N PHE A 267 -1.04 -8.67 -4.52
CA PHE A 267 -0.30 -7.58 -3.90
C PHE A 267 -0.25 -7.80 -2.37
N PRO A 268 0.63 -8.68 -1.84
CA PRO A 268 0.54 -9.14 -0.44
C PRO A 268 0.57 -8.01 0.58
N ASP A 269 1.49 -7.06 0.41
CA ASP A 269 1.77 -5.96 1.34
C ASP A 269 0.84 -4.74 1.08
N GLY A 270 -0.40 -5.01 0.67
CA GLY A 270 -1.33 -3.99 0.19
C GLY A 270 -1.95 -3.13 1.29
N ASP A 271 -2.04 -3.64 2.51
CA ASP A 271 -2.37 -2.88 3.70
C ASP A 271 -1.20 -2.02 4.18
N ASP A 272 0.04 -2.51 4.16
CA ASP A 272 1.23 -1.71 4.47
C ASP A 272 1.35 -0.50 3.53
N LEU A 273 1.15 -0.69 2.22
CA LEU A 273 1.10 0.42 1.27
C LEU A 273 -0.06 1.39 1.56
N ALA A 274 -1.22 0.90 2.01
CA ALA A 274 -2.35 1.75 2.38
C ALA A 274 -2.06 2.59 3.64
N VAL A 275 -1.41 1.99 4.64
CA VAL A 275 -0.92 2.67 5.85
C VAL A 275 0.10 3.73 5.44
N ALA A 276 1.14 3.38 4.68
CA ALA A 276 2.18 4.33 4.24
C ALA A 276 1.60 5.51 3.41
N PHE A 277 0.62 5.26 2.55
CA PHE A 277 -0.13 6.33 1.87
C PHE A 277 -0.87 7.25 2.85
N SER A 278 -1.55 6.68 3.84
CA SER A 278 -2.46 7.40 4.74
C SER A 278 -1.76 8.11 5.91
N GLU A 279 -0.63 7.59 6.38
CA GLU A 279 0.08 8.07 7.58
C GLU A 279 1.33 8.90 7.26
N ASP A 280 2.01 8.67 6.12
CA ASP A 280 3.15 9.51 5.70
C ASP A 280 2.92 10.24 4.37
N LEU A 281 2.81 9.55 3.23
CA LEU A 281 2.81 10.23 1.91
C LEU A 281 1.74 11.32 1.82
N TRP A 282 0.48 10.99 2.13
CA TRP A 282 -0.61 11.95 2.01
C TRP A 282 -0.58 13.03 3.10
N PRO A 283 -0.33 12.77 4.40
CA PRO A 283 -0.15 13.83 5.39
C PRO A 283 1.05 14.75 5.07
N SER A 284 2.20 14.17 4.73
CA SER A 284 3.48 14.85 4.47
C SER A 284 3.61 15.41 3.05
N ALA A 285 2.60 15.35 2.19
CA ALA A 285 2.66 15.77 0.78
C ALA A 285 3.35 17.14 0.54
N LEU A 286 3.14 18.14 1.41
CA LEU A 286 3.80 19.45 1.27
C LEU A 286 5.33 19.41 1.46
N LYS A 287 5.85 18.47 2.27
CA LYS A 287 7.28 18.21 2.46
C LYS A 287 7.85 17.54 1.20
N TYR A 288 7.21 16.50 0.71
CA TYR A 288 7.66 15.77 -0.48
C TYR A 288 7.65 16.65 -1.74
N PHE A 289 6.62 17.49 -1.91
CA PHE A 289 6.60 18.49 -2.98
C PHE A 289 7.75 19.50 -2.88
N ALA A 290 8.07 19.99 -1.67
CA ALA A 290 9.20 20.91 -1.47
C ALA A 290 10.53 20.24 -1.82
N GLN A 291 10.72 18.96 -1.45
CA GLN A 291 11.91 18.19 -1.80
C GLN A 291 12.05 18.01 -3.32
N ALA A 292 10.93 17.82 -4.06
CA ALA A 292 10.96 17.74 -5.52
C ALA A 292 11.44 19.05 -6.15
N GLN A 293 10.96 20.20 -5.64
CA GLN A 293 11.38 21.52 -6.11
C GLN A 293 12.84 21.85 -5.74
N GLU A 294 13.34 21.37 -4.60
CA GLU A 294 14.75 21.49 -4.22
C GLU A 294 15.65 20.63 -5.13
N ALA A 295 15.23 19.41 -5.49
CA ALA A 295 15.96 18.55 -6.41
C ALA A 295 16.04 19.14 -7.84
N ASP A 296 14.92 19.62 -8.37
CA ASP A 296 14.81 20.25 -9.69
C ASP A 296 15.73 21.49 -9.81
N ALA A 297 15.71 22.36 -8.78
CA ALA A 297 16.57 23.55 -8.71
C ALA A 297 18.07 23.22 -8.56
N ILE A 298 18.43 22.07 -7.99
CA ILE A 298 19.82 21.60 -7.95
C ILE A 298 20.25 21.07 -9.32
N SER A 299 19.39 20.33 -10.03
CA SER A 299 19.71 19.84 -11.38
C SER A 299 19.85 20.97 -12.42
N ASP A 300 19.07 22.04 -12.32
CA ASP A 300 19.26 23.23 -13.16
C ASP A 300 20.61 23.91 -12.87
N PHE A 301 21.00 24.03 -11.59
CA PHE A 301 22.27 24.65 -11.19
C PHE A 301 23.51 23.85 -11.64
N ASP A 302 23.49 22.52 -11.45
CA ASP A 302 24.57 21.62 -11.91
C ASP A 302 24.70 21.61 -13.45
N PHE A 303 23.65 22.00 -14.19
CA PHE A 303 23.68 22.11 -15.66
C PHE A 303 24.16 23.48 -16.14
N GLU A 304 23.87 24.57 -15.42
CA GLU A 304 24.36 25.92 -15.76
C GLU A 304 25.88 26.09 -15.49
N ASP A 305 26.45 25.43 -14.47
CA ASP A 305 27.89 25.53 -14.13
C ASP A 305 28.82 24.76 -15.12
N ASP A 306 28.31 23.77 -15.87
CA ASP A 306 29.10 22.94 -16.82
C ASP A 306 29.21 23.58 -18.24
N ASP A 307 28.41 24.61 -18.54
CA ASP A 307 28.38 25.31 -19.84
C ASP A 307 29.30 26.56 -19.91
N GLU A 308 29.94 26.98 -18.80
CA GLU A 308 30.86 28.15 -18.78
C GLU A 308 32.34 27.84 -19.16
N GLU A 309 32.80 26.58 -19.21
CA GLU A 309 34.22 26.24 -19.48
C GLU A 309 34.62 25.99 -20.96
N MET A 310 33.83 26.46 -21.95
CA MET A 310 34.11 26.21 -23.39
C MET A 310 34.25 27.46 -24.28
N ASN A 311 34.89 28.54 -23.78
CA ASN A 311 35.27 29.72 -24.57
C ASN A 311 36.72 30.22 -24.32
N GLU A 312 37.73 29.42 -24.69
CA GLU A 312 39.09 29.93 -24.93
C GLU A 312 39.40 30.05 -26.44
N ASP A 313 39.05 31.21 -26.97
CA ASP A 313 39.76 32.03 -27.99
C ASP A 313 40.57 31.31 -29.11
N ASP A 314 40.01 31.31 -30.33
CA ASP A 314 40.69 30.98 -31.59
C ASP A 314 40.86 32.28 -32.42
N GLY A 315 42.10 32.81 -32.52
CA GLY A 315 42.29 34.22 -32.89
C GLY A 315 43.72 34.71 -33.25
N GLU A 316 44.45 33.95 -34.07
CA GLU A 316 45.60 34.33 -34.94
C GLU A 316 46.47 35.59 -34.67
N ASN A 317 47.81 35.46 -34.81
CA ASN A 317 48.62 36.28 -35.74
C ASN A 317 50.04 35.69 -35.99
N GLU A 318 50.66 36.09 -37.12
CA GLU A 318 51.63 35.31 -37.90
C GLU A 318 53.15 35.63 -37.70
N ASP A 319 53.99 34.91 -38.46
CA ASP A 319 55.41 35.11 -38.82
C ASP A 319 56.48 34.74 -37.75
N ASP A 320 57.64 34.13 -38.06
CA ASP A 320 58.47 34.16 -39.28
C ASP A 320 59.46 32.95 -39.32
N GLY A 321 59.94 32.52 -40.51
CA GLY A 321 61.21 31.76 -40.66
C GLY A 321 61.22 30.31 -41.22
N ASP A 322 61.67 30.15 -42.49
CA ASP A 322 61.99 28.89 -43.19
C ASP A 322 63.20 28.09 -42.62
N GLU A 323 63.10 26.75 -42.54
CA GLU A 323 63.99 25.75 -43.20
C GLU A 323 63.76 24.30 -42.68
N ALA A 324 63.99 23.29 -43.53
CA ALA A 324 63.82 21.85 -43.21
C ALA A 324 64.90 20.98 -43.92
N PRO A 325 65.04 19.65 -43.66
CA PRO A 325 64.81 18.84 -42.45
C PRO A 325 66.17 18.18 -42.02
N PRO A 326 66.51 16.85 -42.08
CA PRO A 326 65.79 15.61 -41.77
C PRO A 326 66.58 14.54 -40.92
N LEU A 327 65.84 13.58 -40.34
CA LEU A 327 66.18 12.13 -40.19
C LEU A 327 67.50 11.69 -39.48
N LYS A 328 67.40 11.03 -38.29
CA LYS A 328 67.61 9.55 -38.11
C LYS A 328 67.73 9.04 -36.66
N LYS A 329 67.36 7.75 -36.55
CA LYS A 329 67.67 6.75 -35.49
C LYS A 329 69.11 6.83 -34.94
N VAL A 330 69.32 6.50 -33.66
CA VAL A 330 69.88 5.21 -33.17
C VAL A 330 69.97 5.21 -31.62
N LYS A 331 69.90 4.02 -31.02
CA LYS A 331 69.99 3.73 -29.58
C LYS A 331 71.31 4.17 -28.92
N ALA A 332 71.23 4.43 -27.62
CA ALA A 332 71.99 3.66 -26.62
C ALA A 332 71.02 3.26 -25.50
#